data_AF-A0A955Z6Z4-F1
#
_entry.id   AF-A0A955Z6Z4-F1
#
_cell.length_a   1.000
_cell.length_b   1.000
_cell.length_c   1.000
_cell.angle_alpha   90.00
_cell.angle_beta   90.00
_cell.angle_gamma   90.00
#
_symmetry.space_group_name_H-M   'P 1'
#
loop_
_entity.id
_entity.type
_entity.pdbx_description
1 polymer ?
#
loop_
_entity_poly.entity_id
_entity_poly.type
_entity_poly.pdbx_seq_one_letter_code
_entity_poly.pdbx_strand_id
1 'polypeptide(L)'
;MSTQDAPGSTEATVPMSREAVIEVVTRAHLGSASADSARAAETLAAHSKLPRRIAENLGAGFGQWDFFPEIDEIVDFALSYVSPESADDVWAIARTWAADDAASRHTLMALVGREILQHELRRIDVPQLRELVDEGRPSRARELRESLGLPVAERATAKASKGAPTAKPKAAKVAKAIPTRMPKPAFKPPPKAAPAPEARRFTHPKFGEGELLSQEGVGPEAKLTIRFGVGQKTMLAQYVTELPRDA
;
A
#
# COMPACT_ATOMS: atom_id res chain seq x y z
N MET A 1 32.53 23.01 17.26
CA MET A 1 31.27 22.59 16.62
C MET A 1 30.30 22.26 17.73
N SER A 2 29.45 23.22 18.08
CA SER A 2 28.53 23.12 19.22
C SER A 2 27.17 22.64 18.72
N THR A 3 26.79 21.42 19.07
CA THR A 3 25.41 20.95 18.94
C THR A 3 24.59 21.58 20.04
N GLN A 4 23.60 22.37 19.61
CA GLN A 4 22.67 23.11 20.43
C GLN A 4 21.55 22.15 20.84
N ASP A 5 21.73 21.44 21.96
CA ASP A 5 20.66 20.66 22.58
C ASP A 5 19.66 21.64 23.22
N ALA A 6 18.55 21.88 22.54
CA ALA A 6 17.43 22.61 23.10
C ALA A 6 16.68 21.70 24.08
N PRO A 7 16.51 22.10 25.36
CA PRO A 7 15.64 21.38 26.28
C PRO A 7 14.19 21.64 25.86
N GLY A 8 13.63 20.71 25.08
CA GLY A 8 12.20 20.68 24.82
C GLY A 8 11.48 20.37 26.13
N SER A 9 10.86 21.38 26.72
CA SER A 9 9.94 21.23 27.84
C SER A 9 8.85 20.24 27.45
N THR A 10 8.94 19.02 27.98
CA THR A 10 7.84 18.05 27.97
C THR A 10 6.74 18.59 28.86
N GLU A 11 5.87 19.43 28.30
CA GLU A 11 4.54 19.64 28.89
C GLU A 11 3.91 18.27 29.08
N ALA A 12 3.61 17.92 30.34
CA ALA A 12 2.99 16.66 30.69
C ALA A 12 1.63 16.60 29.99
N THR A 13 1.58 15.89 28.86
CA THR A 13 0.36 15.70 28.09
C THR A 13 -0.63 14.97 28.99
N VAL A 14 -1.78 15.59 29.26
CA VAL A 14 -2.85 14.96 30.04
C VAL A 14 -3.22 13.65 29.35
N PRO A 15 -3.23 12.50 30.06
CA PRO A 15 -3.54 11.22 29.43
C PRO A 15 -4.97 11.25 28.88
N MET A 16 -5.11 11.11 27.57
CA MET A 16 -6.41 10.95 26.92
C MET A 16 -7.02 9.60 27.28
N SER A 17 -8.35 9.55 27.43
CA SER A 17 -9.06 8.27 27.58
C SER A 17 -9.01 7.48 26.28
N ARG A 18 -9.19 6.15 26.38
CA ARG A 18 -9.30 5.25 25.24
C ARG A 18 -10.36 5.73 24.25
N GLU A 19 -11.53 6.10 24.74
CA GLU A 19 -12.66 6.56 23.93
C GLU A 19 -12.34 7.85 23.16
N ALA A 20 -11.57 8.76 23.78
CA ALA A 20 -11.13 9.98 23.12
C ALA A 20 -10.12 9.69 22.00
N VAL A 21 -9.23 8.71 22.17
CA VAL A 21 -8.32 8.26 21.10
C VAL A 21 -9.12 7.63 19.95
N ILE A 22 -10.11 6.78 20.24
CA ILE A 22 -10.99 6.18 19.22
C ILE A 22 -11.71 7.26 18.41
N GLU A 23 -12.24 8.30 19.04
CA GLU A 23 -12.93 9.37 18.32
C GLU A 23 -12.00 10.10 17.33
N VAL A 24 -10.77 10.39 17.75
CA VAL A 24 -9.77 11.07 16.91
C VAL A 24 -9.38 10.18 15.72
N VAL A 25 -9.11 8.89 15.94
CA VAL A 25 -8.75 7.95 14.86
C VAL A 25 -9.93 7.71 13.92
N THR A 26 -11.15 7.58 14.45
CA THR A 26 -12.39 7.45 13.64
C THR A 26 -12.53 8.61 12.68
N ARG A 27 -12.29 9.84 13.14
CA ARG A 27 -12.34 11.03 12.30
C ARG A 27 -11.34 10.91 11.15
N ALA A 28 -10.09 10.55 11.42
CA ALA A 28 -9.07 10.40 10.37
C ALA A 28 -9.46 9.37 9.29
N HIS A 29 -10.07 8.25 9.67
CA HIS A 29 -10.36 7.14 8.75
C HIS A 29 -11.62 7.34 7.89
N LEU A 30 -12.56 8.20 8.31
CA LEU A 30 -13.78 8.50 7.54
C LEU A 30 -13.57 9.51 6.37
N GLY A 31 -12.36 9.57 5.82
CA GLY A 31 -12.04 10.42 4.66
C GLY A 31 -11.85 11.89 5.01
N SER A 32 -11.41 12.18 6.24
CA SER A 32 -11.18 13.54 6.70
C SER A 32 -9.97 14.21 6.04
N ALA A 33 -9.81 15.52 6.28
CA ALA A 33 -8.68 16.28 5.76
C ALA A 33 -7.35 15.70 6.26
N SER A 34 -6.27 15.92 5.50
CA SER A 34 -4.91 15.50 5.87
C SER A 34 -4.49 15.94 7.28
N ALA A 35 -5.06 17.03 7.81
CA ALA A 35 -4.80 17.51 9.16
C ALA A 35 -5.35 16.56 10.24
N ASP A 36 -6.51 15.93 10.01
CA ASP A 36 -7.09 14.97 10.95
C ASP A 36 -6.28 13.68 10.98
N SER A 37 -5.81 13.20 9.83
CA SER A 37 -4.88 12.06 9.77
C SER A 37 -3.58 12.32 10.51
N ALA A 38 -2.97 13.50 10.34
CA ALA A 38 -1.75 13.87 11.06
C ALA A 38 -2.00 13.93 12.58
N ARG A 39 -3.10 14.56 13.00
CA ARG A 39 -3.48 14.62 14.41
C ARG A 39 -3.71 13.23 15.00
N ALA A 40 -4.40 12.35 14.29
CA ALA A 40 -4.65 10.99 14.74
C ALA A 40 -3.36 10.17 14.83
N ALA A 41 -2.44 10.33 13.88
CA ALA A 41 -1.12 9.73 13.90
C ALA A 41 -0.32 10.13 15.15
N GLU A 42 -0.24 11.44 15.42
CA GLU A 42 0.44 11.99 16.59
C GLU A 42 -0.22 11.54 17.90
N THR A 43 -1.56 11.56 17.95
CA THR A 43 -2.33 11.15 19.12
C THR A 43 -2.09 9.68 19.45
N LEU A 44 -2.21 8.78 18.46
CA LEU A 44 -2.00 7.35 18.69
C LEU A 44 -0.55 7.05 19.09
N ALA A 45 0.41 7.74 18.50
CA ALA A 45 1.83 7.58 18.85
C ALA A 45 2.17 8.10 20.25
N ALA A 46 1.52 9.16 20.72
CA ALA A 46 1.73 9.70 22.07
C ALA A 46 1.14 8.80 23.16
N HIS A 47 0.04 8.10 22.89
CA HIS A 47 -0.68 7.29 23.88
C HIS A 47 -0.36 5.79 23.83
N SER A 48 0.28 5.29 22.78
CA SER A 48 0.68 3.88 22.66
C SER A 48 2.15 3.66 23.02
N LYS A 49 2.50 2.39 23.30
CA LYS A 49 3.89 1.95 23.43
C LYS A 49 4.46 1.38 22.13
N LEU A 50 3.69 1.43 21.05
CA LEU A 50 4.14 0.97 19.74
C LEU A 50 5.33 1.80 19.25
N PRO A 51 6.17 1.24 18.37
CA PRO A 51 7.14 2.03 17.64
C PRO A 51 6.46 3.22 16.96
N ARG A 52 6.94 4.44 17.23
CA ARG A 52 6.29 5.70 16.81
C ARG A 52 5.78 5.69 15.37
N ARG A 53 6.62 5.28 14.41
CA ARG A 53 6.26 5.23 12.98
C ARG A 53 5.07 4.29 12.69
N ILE A 54 4.96 3.20 13.43
CA ILE A 54 3.87 2.22 13.27
C ILE A 54 2.57 2.81 13.83
N ALA A 55 2.63 3.40 15.02
CA ALA A 55 1.49 4.10 15.62
C ALA A 55 1.01 5.27 14.74
N GLU A 56 1.93 6.06 14.20
CA GLU A 56 1.61 7.15 13.27
C GLU A 56 0.90 6.63 12.01
N ASN A 57 1.40 5.55 11.40
CA ASN A 57 0.80 4.96 10.20
C ASN A 57 -0.61 4.39 10.47
N LEU A 58 -0.80 3.72 11.61
CA LEU A 58 -2.10 3.17 12.03
C LEU A 58 -3.09 4.30 12.33
N GLY A 59 -2.66 5.34 13.05
CA GLY A 59 -3.49 6.49 13.40
C GLY A 59 -3.89 7.33 12.19
N ALA A 60 -2.98 7.52 11.23
CA ALA A 60 -3.24 8.27 10.00
C ALA A 60 -4.29 7.61 9.09
N GLY A 61 -4.57 6.32 9.29
CA GLY A 61 -5.50 5.56 8.45
C GLY A 61 -4.99 5.42 7.03
N PHE A 62 -3.74 4.97 6.85
CA PHE A 62 -3.10 4.84 5.54
C PHE A 62 -3.99 4.04 4.56
N GLY A 63 -4.70 4.80 3.72
CA GLY A 63 -5.73 4.32 2.81
C GLY A 63 -5.10 3.62 1.61
N GLN A 64 -5.10 2.30 1.65
CA GLN A 64 -5.07 1.40 0.49
C GLN A 64 -5.21 -0.08 0.87
N TRP A 65 -5.68 -0.39 2.07
CA TRP A 65 -5.91 -1.78 2.45
C TRP A 65 -7.33 -2.19 2.06
N ASP A 66 -7.44 -3.25 1.26
CA ASP A 66 -8.74 -3.83 0.86
C ASP A 66 -9.54 -4.40 2.05
N PHE A 67 -8.88 -4.50 3.21
CA PHE A 67 -9.44 -4.87 4.49
C PHE A 67 -8.96 -3.89 5.56
N PHE A 68 -9.90 -3.26 6.27
CA PHE A 68 -9.59 -2.42 7.42
C PHE A 68 -10.11 -3.12 8.69
N PRO A 69 -9.25 -3.37 9.69
CA PRO A 69 -9.70 -3.68 11.04
C PRO A 69 -10.62 -2.57 11.55
N GLU A 70 -11.50 -2.92 12.50
CA GLU A 70 -12.34 -1.91 13.13
C GLU A 70 -11.47 -0.91 13.93
N ILE A 71 -11.91 0.34 14.03
CA ILE A 71 -11.10 1.42 14.61
C ILE A 71 -10.76 1.16 16.08
N ASP A 72 -11.69 0.59 16.82
CA ASP A 72 -11.48 0.18 18.21
C ASP A 72 -10.43 -0.93 18.33
N GLU A 73 -10.38 -1.89 17.40
CA GLU A 73 -9.33 -2.91 17.35
C GLU A 73 -7.94 -2.29 17.13
N ILE A 74 -7.83 -1.27 16.27
CA ILE A 74 -6.57 -0.54 16.03
C ILE A 74 -6.09 0.12 17.32
N VAL A 75 -6.99 0.80 18.02
CA VAL A 75 -6.65 1.49 19.27
C VAL A 75 -6.31 0.48 20.37
N ASP A 76 -7.08 -0.60 20.50
CA ASP A 76 -6.82 -1.65 21.48
C ASP A 76 -5.47 -2.34 21.25
N PHE A 77 -5.17 -2.68 20.01
CA PHE A 77 -3.86 -3.22 19.64
C PHE A 77 -2.72 -2.27 20.02
N ALA A 78 -2.86 -0.98 19.70
CA ALA A 78 -1.84 0.01 19.99
C ALA A 78 -1.62 0.24 21.49
N LEU A 79 -2.71 0.34 22.27
CA LEU A 79 -2.65 0.59 23.71
C LEU A 79 -2.24 -0.66 24.50
N SER A 80 -2.56 -1.86 24.02
CA SER A 80 -2.19 -3.13 24.67
C SER A 80 -0.78 -3.60 24.32
N TYR A 81 -0.12 -3.02 23.31
CA TYR A 81 1.24 -3.39 22.94
C TYR A 81 2.21 -3.19 24.12
N VAL A 82 2.96 -4.25 24.43
CA VAL A 82 4.05 -4.23 25.39
C VAL A 82 5.34 -4.46 24.61
N SER A 83 6.29 -3.53 24.76
CA SER A 83 7.63 -3.69 24.19
C SER A 83 8.25 -5.00 24.70
N PRO A 84 8.81 -5.85 23.83
CA PRO A 84 9.60 -6.99 24.27
C PRO A 84 10.81 -6.51 25.08
N GLU A 85 11.20 -7.29 26.08
CA GLU A 85 12.38 -7.01 26.92
C GLU A 85 13.47 -8.08 26.73
N SER A 86 13.12 -9.22 26.14
CA SER A 86 14.01 -10.35 25.93
C SER A 86 13.92 -10.90 24.50
N ALA A 87 14.91 -11.74 24.14
CA ALA A 87 14.89 -12.46 22.86
C ALA A 87 13.67 -13.40 22.74
N ASP A 88 13.24 -14.00 23.86
CA ASP A 88 12.08 -14.91 23.88
C ASP A 88 10.77 -14.16 23.59
N ASP A 89 10.64 -12.91 24.05
CA ASP A 89 9.50 -12.05 23.72
C ASP A 89 9.47 -11.70 22.23
N VAL A 90 10.64 -11.38 21.65
CA VAL A 90 10.75 -11.12 20.19
C VAL A 90 10.38 -12.38 19.40
N TRP A 91 10.79 -13.56 19.86
CA TRP A 91 10.36 -14.84 19.28
C TRP A 91 8.86 -15.08 19.41
N ALA A 92 8.24 -14.67 20.52
CA ALA A 92 6.79 -14.76 20.68
C ALA A 92 6.06 -13.90 19.64
N ILE A 93 6.51 -12.66 19.43
CA ILE A 93 5.97 -11.78 18.38
C ILE A 93 6.16 -12.42 16.99
N ALA A 94 7.36 -12.95 16.72
CA ALA A 94 7.66 -13.59 15.43
C ALA A 94 6.77 -14.80 15.14
N ARG A 95 6.48 -15.62 16.16
CA ARG A 95 5.56 -16.76 16.05
C ARG A 95 4.13 -16.33 15.76
N THR A 96 3.62 -15.32 16.46
CA THR A 96 2.26 -14.80 16.23
C THR A 96 2.14 -14.20 14.84
N TRP A 97 3.10 -13.37 14.42
CA TRP A 97 3.15 -12.82 13.06
C TRP A 97 3.21 -13.91 11.99
N ALA A 98 4.14 -14.87 12.13
CA ALA A 98 4.27 -15.94 11.16
C ALA A 98 3.03 -16.84 11.10
N ALA A 99 2.35 -17.07 12.23
CA ALA A 99 1.09 -17.81 12.28
C ALA A 99 -0.04 -17.11 11.52
N ASP A 100 -0.22 -15.81 11.75
CA ASP A 100 -1.26 -15.02 11.08
C ASP A 100 -0.98 -14.88 9.58
N ASP A 101 0.28 -14.63 9.20
CA ASP A 101 0.72 -14.57 7.80
C ASP A 101 0.56 -15.92 7.08
N ALA A 102 0.97 -17.02 7.73
CA ALA A 102 0.81 -18.37 7.17
C ALA A 102 -0.67 -18.74 6.96
N ALA A 103 -1.55 -18.30 7.85
CA ALA A 103 -2.98 -18.51 7.76
C ALA A 103 -3.69 -17.49 6.85
N SER A 104 -2.95 -16.52 6.27
CA SER A 104 -3.52 -15.41 5.48
C SER A 104 -4.65 -14.68 6.21
N ARG A 105 -4.52 -14.53 7.53
CA ARG A 105 -5.52 -13.84 8.35
C ARG A 105 -5.34 -12.33 8.19
N HIS A 106 -6.46 -11.62 8.12
CA HIS A 106 -6.46 -10.17 8.08
C HIS A 106 -6.42 -9.60 9.51
N THR A 107 -5.34 -9.85 10.25
CA THR A 107 -5.13 -9.29 11.60
C THR A 107 -4.18 -8.10 11.54
N LEU A 108 -4.24 -7.23 12.57
CA LEU A 108 -3.23 -6.18 12.74
C LEU A 108 -1.81 -6.74 12.82
N MET A 109 -1.63 -7.91 13.44
CA MET A 109 -0.32 -8.55 13.50
C MET A 109 0.17 -9.01 12.12
N ALA A 110 -0.69 -9.52 11.23
CA ALA A 110 -0.30 -9.81 9.85
C ALA A 110 0.12 -8.53 9.10
N LEU A 111 -0.55 -7.41 9.39
CA LEU A 111 -0.38 -6.13 8.71
C LEU A 111 0.89 -5.37 9.13
N VAL A 112 1.16 -5.28 10.44
CA VAL A 112 2.29 -4.48 10.98
C VAL A 112 3.34 -5.29 11.74
N GLY A 113 3.15 -6.61 11.88
CA GLY A 113 4.04 -7.47 12.67
C GLY A 113 5.47 -7.48 12.16
N ARG A 114 5.68 -7.38 10.84
CA ARG A 114 7.02 -7.30 10.25
C ARG A 114 7.73 -6.01 10.63
N GLU A 115 7.06 -4.87 10.58
CA GLU A 115 7.60 -3.57 10.97
C GLU A 115 7.90 -3.51 12.47
N ILE A 116 7.05 -4.12 13.30
CA ILE A 116 7.30 -4.29 14.74
C ILE A 116 8.58 -5.09 14.93
N LEU A 117 8.71 -6.27 14.30
CA LEU A 117 9.92 -7.08 14.38
C LEU A 117 11.16 -6.33 13.91
N GLN A 118 11.09 -5.60 12.80
CA GLN A 118 12.20 -4.77 12.31
C GLN A 118 12.63 -3.71 13.32
N HIS A 119 11.69 -3.11 14.04
CA HIS A 119 12.01 -2.14 15.09
C HIS A 119 12.67 -2.82 16.28
N GLU A 120 12.07 -3.89 16.80
CA GLU A 120 12.53 -4.55 18.01
C GLU A 120 13.88 -5.26 17.81
N LEU A 121 14.13 -5.81 16.62
CA LEU A 121 15.42 -6.41 16.28
C LEU A 121 16.58 -5.40 16.26
N ARG A 122 16.32 -4.09 16.24
CA ARG A 122 17.37 -3.07 16.41
C ARG A 122 17.77 -2.88 17.88
N ARG A 123 16.87 -3.23 18.80
CA ARG A 123 17.05 -3.08 20.25
C ARG A 123 17.55 -4.37 20.89
N ILE A 124 17.01 -5.50 20.44
CA ILE A 124 17.30 -6.83 20.98
C ILE A 124 17.92 -7.66 19.85
N ASP A 125 19.13 -8.14 20.06
CA ASP A 125 19.85 -8.91 19.04
C ASP A 125 19.35 -10.35 18.97
N VAL A 126 18.66 -10.68 17.88
CA VAL A 126 18.23 -12.04 17.54
C VAL A 126 18.64 -12.31 16.08
N PRO A 127 19.88 -12.76 15.83
CA PRO A 127 20.47 -12.77 14.50
C PRO A 127 19.67 -13.63 13.50
N GLN A 128 19.07 -14.73 13.95
CA GLN A 128 18.26 -15.61 13.11
C GLN A 128 16.99 -14.90 12.59
N LEU A 129 16.33 -14.13 13.45
CA LEU A 129 15.15 -13.35 13.05
C LEU A 129 15.55 -12.15 12.19
N ARG A 130 16.73 -11.56 12.43
CA ARG A 130 17.25 -10.49 11.57
C ARG A 130 17.51 -10.98 10.16
N GLU A 131 18.17 -12.13 9.99
CA GLU A 131 18.35 -12.75 8.67
C GLU A 131 17.00 -12.99 7.97
N LEU A 132 16.02 -13.52 8.70
CA LEU A 132 14.67 -13.75 8.17
C LEU A 132 13.99 -12.45 7.70
N VAL A 133 14.06 -11.40 8.51
CA VAL A 133 13.36 -10.13 8.25
C VAL A 133 14.02 -9.33 7.13
N ASP A 134 15.36 -9.41 7.00
CA ASP A 134 16.14 -8.71 5.97
C ASP A 134 16.15 -9.45 4.63
N GLU A 135 15.81 -10.74 4.57
CA GLU A 135 15.76 -11.51 3.33
C GLU A 135 14.61 -11.04 2.42
N GLY A 136 14.98 -10.47 1.27
CA GLY A 136 14.04 -9.96 0.28
C GLY A 136 13.48 -11.04 -0.66
N ARG A 137 14.12 -12.22 -0.76
CA ARG A 137 13.66 -13.31 -1.65
C ARG A 137 12.64 -14.18 -0.93
N PRO A 138 11.39 -14.27 -1.43
CA PRO A 138 10.33 -15.01 -0.75
C PRO A 138 10.63 -16.51 -0.56
N SER A 139 11.34 -17.14 -1.51
CA SER A 139 11.72 -18.55 -1.40
C SER A 139 12.69 -18.79 -0.24
N ARG A 140 13.68 -17.91 -0.07
CA ARG A 140 14.67 -18.03 0.99
C ARG A 140 14.09 -17.63 2.35
N ALA A 141 13.24 -16.61 2.41
CA ALA A 141 12.50 -16.27 3.63
C ALA A 141 11.63 -17.45 4.11
N ARG A 142 11.00 -18.18 3.17
CA ARG A 142 10.27 -19.40 3.48
C ARG A 142 11.15 -20.50 4.07
N GLU A 143 12.27 -20.82 3.42
CA GLU A 143 13.24 -21.81 3.94
C GLU A 143 13.72 -21.43 5.35
N LEU A 144 14.00 -20.15 5.58
CA LEU A 144 14.40 -19.64 6.89
C LEU A 144 13.29 -19.86 7.91
N ARG A 145 12.03 -19.51 7.62
CA ARG A 145 10.91 -19.79 8.53
C ARG A 145 10.78 -21.27 8.86
N GLU A 146 10.88 -22.15 7.86
CA GLU A 146 10.84 -23.60 8.07
C GLU A 146 11.99 -24.06 8.98
N SER A 147 13.22 -23.57 8.76
CA SER A 147 14.39 -23.90 9.59
C SER A 147 14.30 -23.38 11.02
N LEU A 148 13.56 -22.29 11.24
CA LEU A 148 13.33 -21.67 12.54
C LEU A 148 12.08 -22.22 13.24
N GLY A 149 11.37 -23.18 12.65
CA GLY A 149 10.14 -23.73 13.21
C GLY A 149 8.97 -22.75 13.24
N LEU A 150 9.00 -21.72 12.40
CA LEU A 150 7.90 -20.78 12.25
C LEU A 150 6.86 -21.32 11.27
N PRO A 151 5.55 -21.08 11.52
CA PRO A 151 4.51 -21.46 10.58
C PRO A 151 4.76 -20.87 9.19
N VAL A 152 4.53 -21.69 8.16
CA VAL A 152 4.64 -21.30 6.77
C VAL A 152 3.35 -21.68 6.08
N ALA A 153 2.81 -20.76 5.27
CA ALA A 153 1.64 -21.04 4.46
C ALA A 153 1.88 -22.32 3.65
N GLU A 154 0.92 -23.25 3.71
CA GLU A 154 0.93 -24.39 2.82
C GLU A 154 1.05 -23.83 1.41
N ARG A 155 2.03 -24.34 0.66
CA ARG A 155 2.18 -23.93 -0.72
C ARG A 155 0.87 -24.33 -1.36
N ALA A 156 0.04 -23.33 -1.71
CA ALA A 156 -1.10 -23.56 -2.57
C ALA A 156 -0.48 -24.26 -3.77
N THR A 157 -0.68 -25.58 -3.84
CA THR A 157 -0.29 -26.35 -5.00
C THR A 157 -1.23 -25.79 -6.02
N ALA A 158 -0.75 -24.77 -6.74
CA ALA A 158 -1.44 -24.26 -7.89
C ALA A 158 -1.58 -25.51 -8.74
N LYS A 159 -2.76 -26.15 -8.66
CA LYS A 159 -3.22 -27.13 -9.62
C LYS A 159 -3.05 -26.34 -10.88
N ALA A 160 -1.94 -26.61 -11.57
CA ALA A 160 -1.61 -26.00 -12.81
C ALA A 160 -2.82 -26.31 -13.65
N SER A 161 -3.71 -25.32 -13.78
CA SER A 161 -4.79 -25.40 -14.72
C SER A 161 -4.03 -25.63 -16.01
N LYS A 162 -4.14 -26.85 -16.54
CA LYS A 162 -3.72 -27.23 -17.88
C LYS A 162 -4.60 -26.45 -18.86
N GLY A 163 -4.61 -25.13 -18.77
CA GLY A 163 -4.88 -24.27 -19.90
C GLY A 163 -3.73 -24.51 -20.84
N ALA A 164 -4.03 -25.14 -21.97
CA ALA A 164 -3.06 -25.47 -22.99
C ALA A 164 -2.13 -24.27 -23.24
N PRO A 165 -0.80 -24.47 -23.28
CA PRO A 165 0.11 -23.40 -23.62
C PRO A 165 -0.26 -22.91 -25.02
N THR A 166 -0.84 -21.71 -25.11
CA THR A 166 -1.00 -21.00 -26.38
C THR A 166 0.42 -20.85 -26.93
N ALA A 167 0.72 -21.63 -27.96
CA ALA A 167 2.06 -21.80 -28.49
C ALA A 167 2.62 -20.43 -28.88
N LYS A 168 3.58 -19.93 -28.09
CA LYS A 168 4.45 -18.85 -28.54
C LYS A 168 5.18 -19.37 -29.78
N PRO A 169 5.12 -18.66 -30.93
CA PRO A 169 5.83 -19.08 -32.12
C PRO A 169 7.32 -19.16 -31.81
N LYS A 170 7.93 -20.30 -32.15
CA LYS A 170 9.37 -20.55 -32.01
C LYS A 170 10.12 -19.55 -32.87
N ALA A 171 10.68 -18.52 -32.24
CA ALA A 171 11.72 -17.71 -32.86
C ALA A 171 12.95 -18.61 -33.08
N ALA A 172 13.26 -18.89 -34.35
CA ALA A 172 14.42 -19.65 -34.75
C ALA A 172 15.70 -18.99 -34.21
N LYS A 173 16.50 -19.76 -33.47
CA LYS A 173 17.85 -19.36 -33.06
C LYS A 173 18.74 -19.33 -34.29
N VAL A 174 18.86 -18.17 -34.93
CA VAL A 174 19.93 -17.91 -35.89
C VAL A 174 21.13 -17.38 -35.11
N ALA A 175 22.15 -18.23 -34.96
CA ALA A 175 23.45 -17.81 -34.48
C ALA A 175 24.08 -16.87 -35.53
N LYS A 176 24.01 -15.56 -35.30
CA LYS A 176 24.83 -14.57 -36.01
C LYS A 176 25.87 -14.01 -35.06
N ALA A 177 27.12 -14.07 -35.48
CA ALA A 177 28.26 -13.42 -34.84
C ALA A 177 27.93 -11.95 -34.57
N ILE A 178 28.16 -11.50 -33.33
CA ILE A 178 27.84 -10.16 -32.85
C ILE A 178 28.76 -9.16 -33.56
N PRO A 179 28.26 -8.25 -34.41
CA PRO A 179 29.07 -7.19 -35.00
C PRO A 179 29.41 -6.16 -33.93
N THR A 180 30.71 -5.93 -33.71
CA THR A 180 31.29 -5.03 -32.67
C THR A 180 31.09 -3.53 -32.93
N ARG A 181 30.26 -3.13 -33.89
CA ARG A 181 29.81 -1.75 -34.07
C ARG A 181 28.33 -1.72 -34.40
N MET A 182 27.52 -1.38 -33.39
CA MET A 182 26.13 -1.02 -33.61
C MET A 182 26.08 0.21 -34.51
N PRO A 183 25.43 0.17 -35.69
CA PRO A 183 25.12 1.36 -36.45
C PRO A 183 24.19 2.25 -35.62
N LYS A 184 24.46 3.56 -35.58
CA LYS A 184 23.62 4.53 -34.88
C LYS A 184 22.17 4.35 -35.35
N PRO A 185 21.22 4.07 -34.44
CA PRO A 185 19.83 3.89 -34.83
C PRO A 185 19.33 5.18 -35.48
N ALA A 186 18.97 5.09 -36.76
CA ALA A 186 18.26 6.15 -37.44
C ALA A 186 16.85 6.20 -36.86
N PHE A 187 16.64 7.07 -35.88
CA PHE A 187 15.32 7.40 -35.36
C PHE A 187 14.51 8.00 -36.51
N LYS A 188 13.61 7.20 -37.08
CA LYS A 188 12.54 7.73 -37.91
C LYS A 188 11.66 8.58 -36.99
N PRO A 189 11.48 9.88 -37.26
CA PRO A 189 10.56 10.69 -36.48
C PRO A 189 9.18 10.01 -36.52
N PRO A 190 8.50 9.88 -35.37
CA PRO A 190 7.17 9.29 -35.34
C PRO A 190 6.26 10.06 -36.31
N PRO A 191 5.36 9.38 -37.02
CA PRO A 191 4.42 10.02 -37.93
C PRO A 191 3.68 11.14 -37.19
N LYS A 192 3.63 12.32 -37.82
CA LYS A 192 2.99 13.52 -37.31
C LYS A 192 1.59 13.16 -36.79
N ALA A 193 1.35 13.41 -35.50
CA ALA A 193 0.12 13.03 -34.82
C ALA A 193 -1.09 13.53 -35.61
N ALA A 194 -2.08 12.65 -35.80
CA ALA A 194 -3.36 13.00 -36.39
C ALA A 194 -3.98 14.18 -35.61
N PRO A 195 -4.76 15.06 -36.27
CA PRO A 195 -5.44 16.16 -35.60
C PRO A 195 -6.20 15.66 -34.37
N ALA A 196 -6.02 16.35 -33.24
CA ALA A 196 -6.62 15.97 -31.97
C ALA A 196 -8.14 15.82 -32.16
N PRO A 197 -8.75 14.73 -31.67
CA PRO A 197 -10.19 14.58 -31.73
C PRO A 197 -10.85 15.78 -31.05
N GLU A 198 -11.91 16.28 -31.67
CA GLU A 198 -12.59 17.49 -31.25
C GLU A 198 -13.13 17.32 -29.83
N ALA A 199 -12.89 18.32 -28.97
CA ALA A 199 -13.20 18.24 -27.55
C ALA A 199 -14.73 18.15 -27.31
N ARG A 200 -15.20 16.96 -26.91
CA ARG A 200 -16.60 16.72 -26.51
C ARG A 200 -16.78 17.06 -25.04
N ARG A 201 -17.88 17.74 -24.69
CA ARG A 201 -18.21 18.16 -23.32
C ARG A 201 -19.34 17.30 -22.76
N PHE A 202 -19.24 16.98 -21.48
CA PHE A 202 -20.21 16.15 -20.76
C PHE A 202 -20.58 16.83 -19.44
N THR A 203 -21.81 16.61 -18.97
CA THR A 203 -22.26 17.01 -17.62
C THR A 203 -22.62 15.79 -16.79
N HIS A 204 -22.24 15.81 -15.51
CA HIS A 204 -22.54 14.78 -14.51
C HIS A 204 -23.18 15.41 -13.27
N PRO A 205 -24.28 14.87 -12.72
CA PRO A 205 -25.00 15.48 -11.59
C PRO A 205 -24.13 15.81 -10.37
N LYS A 206 -23.12 14.96 -10.08
CA LYS A 206 -22.21 15.12 -8.93
C LYS A 206 -20.96 15.97 -9.22
N PHE A 207 -20.51 16.03 -10.47
CA PHE A 207 -19.18 16.55 -10.80
C PHE A 207 -19.22 17.80 -11.70
N GLY A 208 -20.41 18.21 -12.14
CA GLY A 208 -20.60 19.33 -13.05
C GLY A 208 -20.18 19.00 -14.48
N GLU A 209 -19.69 19.99 -15.20
CA GLU A 209 -19.24 19.86 -16.58
C GLU A 209 -17.77 19.39 -16.66
N GLY A 210 -17.46 18.65 -17.72
CA GLY A 210 -16.10 18.18 -17.99
C GLY A 210 -15.84 17.89 -19.46
N GLU A 211 -14.55 17.79 -19.81
CA GLU A 211 -14.07 17.53 -21.16
C GLU A 211 -13.64 16.07 -21.32
N LEU A 212 -14.01 15.44 -22.42
CA LEU A 212 -13.62 14.06 -22.73
C LEU A 212 -12.13 13.99 -23.10
N LEU A 213 -11.39 13.14 -22.40
CA LEU A 213 -9.97 12.85 -22.68
C LEU A 213 -9.80 11.58 -23.50
N SER A 214 -10.55 10.52 -23.17
CA SER A 214 -10.51 9.25 -23.89
C SER A 214 -11.84 8.51 -23.79
N GLN A 215 -12.12 7.70 -24.81
CA GLN A 215 -13.30 6.84 -24.90
C GLN A 215 -12.83 5.43 -25.30
N GLU A 216 -13.22 4.44 -24.51
CA GLU A 216 -13.04 3.02 -24.82
C GLU A 216 -14.41 2.38 -25.07
N GLY A 217 -14.62 1.88 -26.29
CA GLY A 217 -15.89 1.28 -26.70
C GLY A 217 -16.88 2.28 -27.32
N VAL A 218 -18.08 1.78 -27.63
CA VAL A 218 -19.15 2.52 -28.31
C VAL A 218 -20.47 2.20 -27.62
N GLY A 219 -21.39 3.17 -27.56
CA GLY A 219 -22.72 2.99 -26.96
C GLY A 219 -22.79 3.35 -25.47
N PRO A 220 -23.88 2.98 -24.78
CA PRO A 220 -24.14 3.38 -23.38
C PRO A 220 -23.14 2.77 -22.38
N GLU A 221 -22.52 1.65 -22.74
CA GLU A 221 -21.47 0.97 -21.95
C GLU A 221 -20.06 1.45 -22.28
N ALA A 222 -19.90 2.46 -23.16
CA ALA A 222 -18.59 3.03 -23.44
C ALA A 222 -18.00 3.64 -22.17
N LYS A 223 -16.72 3.32 -21.91
CA LYS A 223 -15.98 3.84 -20.76
C LYS A 223 -15.34 5.16 -21.16
N LEU A 224 -15.80 6.24 -20.53
CA LEU A 224 -15.38 7.61 -20.78
C LEU A 224 -14.46 8.07 -19.66
N THR A 225 -13.32 8.65 -20.03
CA THR A 225 -12.45 9.35 -19.11
C THR A 225 -12.63 10.85 -19.34
N ILE A 226 -13.24 11.51 -18.36
CA ILE A 226 -13.64 12.93 -18.43
C ILE A 226 -12.88 13.72 -17.37
N ARG A 227 -12.37 14.89 -17.75
CA ARG A 227 -11.76 15.85 -16.84
C ARG A 227 -12.82 16.85 -16.37
N PHE A 228 -13.26 16.70 -15.13
CA PHE A 228 -14.14 17.65 -14.44
C PHE A 228 -13.31 18.69 -13.68
N GLY A 229 -13.94 19.77 -13.20
CA GLY A 229 -13.28 20.77 -12.35
C GLY A 229 -12.66 20.19 -11.06
N VAL A 230 -13.21 19.07 -10.56
CA VAL A 230 -12.70 18.35 -9.38
C VAL A 230 -11.63 17.29 -9.70
N GLY A 231 -11.26 17.13 -10.97
CA GLY A 231 -10.26 16.18 -11.43
C GLY A 231 -10.77 15.19 -12.49
N GLN A 232 -9.91 14.21 -12.82
CA GLN A 232 -10.20 13.20 -13.84
C GLN A 232 -11.01 12.05 -13.24
N LYS A 233 -12.09 11.65 -13.92
CA LYS A 233 -12.92 10.50 -13.53
C LYS A 233 -13.20 9.62 -14.74
N THR A 234 -13.28 8.31 -14.48
CA THR A 234 -13.63 7.31 -15.50
C THR A 234 -14.97 6.69 -15.15
N MET A 235 -15.93 6.74 -16.08
CA MET A 235 -17.30 6.29 -15.88
C MET A 235 -17.95 5.84 -17.19
N LEU A 236 -19.10 5.16 -17.10
CA LEU A 236 -19.84 4.71 -18.28
C LEU A 236 -20.64 5.85 -18.90
N ALA A 237 -20.78 5.85 -20.23
CA ALA A 237 -21.49 6.87 -20.99
C ALA A 237 -22.94 7.08 -20.52
N GLN A 238 -23.61 6.03 -20.05
CA GLN A 238 -24.98 6.12 -19.51
C GLN A 238 -25.15 7.01 -18.27
N TYR A 239 -24.06 7.35 -17.56
CA TYR A 239 -24.12 8.18 -16.35
C TYR A 239 -23.79 9.65 -16.60
N VAL A 240 -23.53 10.04 -17.85
CA VAL A 240 -23.23 11.42 -18.22
C VAL A 240 -24.14 11.87 -19.36
N THR A 241 -24.44 13.16 -19.40
CA THR A 241 -25.19 13.76 -20.51
C THR A 241 -24.21 14.52 -21.39
N GLU A 242 -24.14 14.18 -22.67
CA GLU A 242 -23.35 14.93 -23.65
C GLU A 242 -23.99 16.31 -23.86
N LEU A 243 -23.19 17.36 -23.71
CA LEU A 243 -23.65 18.72 -23.98
C LEU A 243 -23.54 19.02 -25.47
N PRO A 244 -24.52 19.73 -26.06
CA PRO A 244 -24.46 20.11 -27.46
C PRO A 244 -23.19 20.94 -27.71
N ARG A 245 -22.56 20.62 -28.83
CA ARG A 245 -21.43 21.37 -29.35
C ARG A 245 -22.00 22.67 -29.94
N ASP A 246 -21.79 23.76 -29.23
CA ASP A 246 -22.20 25.12 -29.57
C ASP A 246 -23.70 25.43 -29.35
N ALA A 247 -23.99 26.03 -28.19
CA ALA A 247 -25.05 27.01 -27.99
C ALA A 247 -24.41 28.31 -27.49
#